data_AF-A0A3N7CZG9-F1
#
_entry.id   AF-A0A3N7CZG9-F1
#
_cell.length_a   1.000
_cell.length_b   1.000
_cell.length_c   1.000
_cell.angle_alpha   90.00
_cell.angle_beta   90.00
_cell.angle_gamma   90.00
#
_symmetry.space_group_name_H-M   'P 1'
#
loop_
_entity.id
_entity.type
_entity.pdbx_description
1 polymer ?
#
loop_
_entity_poly.entity_id
_entity_poly.type
_entity_poly.pdbx_seq_one_letter_code
_entity_poly.pdbx_strand_id
1 'polypeptide(L)'
;MKRLILALLLFPCLLLAQQPPVSAYVCPPCGGSCDTISFSKAGICPHCEMTLLSKDEKERPVKEQQTTVCFYLYNGVEVLDFAGPMEVFSYAGFKVFTVSKTKEPLISQGILKIIPEYSIADAPLADIFAVFGGNDEVAADDPEVIAWIKSRDQATLSYFSVCTGAFILSKAGLLNNLQVTTFHRSIEHLQKAVPSARVLKNTRYVDNGRIITTAGISAGIDGALHLVAKLKGKEAAMKVAQHMEYDKYQPDQGLVVR
;
A
#
# COMPACT_ATOMS: atom_id res chain seq x y z
N MET A 1 -23.68 17.87 88.55
CA MET A 1 -24.89 17.15 88.09
C MET A 1 -24.65 16.62 86.69
N LYS A 2 -25.04 15.35 86.47
CA LYS A 2 -25.19 14.62 85.20
C LYS A 2 -23.93 14.07 84.51
N ARG A 3 -23.77 12.76 84.75
CA ARG A 3 -23.01 11.75 84.00
C ARG A 3 -23.42 11.75 82.51
N LEU A 4 -22.47 11.47 81.62
CA LEU A 4 -22.77 10.93 80.28
C LEU A 4 -21.90 9.69 80.05
N ILE A 5 -22.57 8.62 79.63
CA ILE A 5 -22.11 7.23 79.53
C ILE A 5 -22.04 6.87 78.04
N LEU A 6 -20.91 6.28 77.64
CA LEU A 6 -20.72 5.15 76.70
C LEU A 6 -21.23 5.23 75.24
N ALA A 7 -20.33 4.93 74.29
CA ALA A 7 -20.48 3.84 73.30
C ALA A 7 -19.20 3.68 72.45
N LEU A 8 -18.36 2.70 72.77
CA LEU A 8 -17.31 2.22 71.87
C LEU A 8 -17.94 1.20 70.91
N LEU A 9 -18.04 1.55 69.63
CA LEU A 9 -18.45 0.64 68.55
C LEU A 9 -17.22 -0.09 68.02
N LEU A 10 -17.10 -1.38 68.35
CA LEU A 10 -16.16 -2.32 67.73
C LEU A 10 -16.69 -2.70 66.34
N PHE A 11 -16.01 -2.24 65.28
CA PHE A 11 -16.25 -2.70 63.91
C PHE A 11 -15.55 -4.05 63.68
N PRO A 12 -16.26 -5.11 63.24
CA PRO A 12 -15.63 -6.37 62.91
C PRO A 12 -14.89 -6.22 61.58
N CYS A 13 -13.60 -6.58 61.60
CA CYS A 13 -12.73 -6.63 60.43
C CYS A 13 -13.19 -7.78 59.52
N LEU A 14 -13.97 -7.45 58.48
CA LEU A 14 -14.29 -8.39 57.40
C LEU A 14 -13.01 -8.64 56.57
N LEU A 15 -12.46 -9.84 56.73
CA LEU A 15 -11.48 -10.39 55.78
C LEU A 15 -12.14 -10.49 54.39
N LEU A 16 -11.74 -9.61 53.48
CA LEU A 16 -12.01 -9.76 52.05
C LEU A 16 -11.21 -10.98 51.56
N ALA A 17 -11.91 -12.07 51.24
CA ALA A 17 -11.35 -13.18 50.48
C ALA A 17 -10.91 -12.64 49.11
N GLN A 18 -9.61 -12.75 48.80
CA GLN A 18 -9.07 -12.39 47.49
C GLN A 18 -9.72 -13.30 46.43
N GLN A 19 -10.44 -12.69 45.47
CA GLN A 19 -10.94 -13.40 44.30
C GLN A 19 -9.75 -14.01 43.52
N PRO A 20 -9.90 -15.21 42.93
CA PRO A 20 -8.83 -15.79 42.13
C PRO A 20 -8.45 -14.82 41.01
N PRO A 21 -7.15 -14.68 40.69
CA PRO A 21 -6.72 -13.72 39.68
C PRO A 21 -7.35 -14.07 38.34
N VAL A 22 -8.17 -13.16 37.82
CA VAL A 22 -8.78 -13.26 36.50
C VAL A 22 -7.65 -13.48 35.48
N SER A 23 -7.76 -14.50 34.62
CA SER A 23 -6.76 -14.73 33.59
C SER A 23 -6.77 -13.55 32.61
N ALA A 24 -5.74 -12.71 32.67
CA ALA A 24 -5.66 -11.44 31.96
C ALA A 24 -4.78 -11.50 30.71
N TYR A 25 -4.05 -12.60 30.50
CA TYR A 25 -3.07 -12.74 29.42
C TYR A 25 -3.31 -13.99 28.58
N VAL A 26 -2.85 -13.97 27.35
CA VAL A 26 -3.03 -15.01 26.33
C VAL A 26 -1.80 -15.10 25.46
N CYS A 27 -1.54 -16.28 24.92
CA CYS A 27 -0.49 -16.44 23.91
C CYS A 27 -0.94 -15.77 22.59
N PRO A 28 -0.05 -15.02 21.90
CA PRO A 28 -0.27 -14.71 20.49
C PRO A 28 -0.50 -16.02 19.69
N PRO A 29 -1.27 -16.00 18.60
CA PRO A 29 -1.46 -17.20 17.78
C PRO A 29 -0.13 -17.65 17.18
N CYS A 30 0.36 -18.81 17.60
CA CYS A 30 1.53 -19.48 17.02
C CYS A 30 1.19 -20.76 16.27
N GLY A 31 -0.08 -21.17 16.25
CA GLY A 31 -0.52 -22.45 15.70
C GLY A 31 -0.21 -23.65 16.61
N GLY A 32 0.19 -23.39 17.87
CA GLY A 32 0.49 -24.41 18.87
C GLY A 32 -0.65 -24.66 19.85
N SER A 33 -0.48 -25.65 20.73
CA SER A 33 -1.46 -25.98 21.78
C SER A 33 -1.70 -24.86 22.80
N CYS A 34 -0.84 -23.84 22.82
CA CYS A 34 -0.95 -22.69 23.72
C CYS A 34 -1.89 -21.59 23.24
N ASP A 35 -2.41 -21.67 22.00
CA ASP A 35 -3.32 -20.65 21.44
C ASP A 35 -4.66 -20.58 22.20
N THR A 36 -5.05 -21.66 22.88
CA THR A 36 -6.26 -21.74 23.71
C THR A 36 -6.00 -21.55 25.20
N ILE A 37 -4.76 -21.27 25.61
CA ILE A 37 -4.36 -21.16 27.02
C ILE A 37 -4.36 -19.69 27.45
N SER A 38 -4.92 -19.42 28.64
CA SER A 38 -4.88 -18.10 29.27
C SER A 38 -4.03 -18.12 30.54
N PHE A 39 -3.34 -17.02 30.81
CA PHE A 39 -2.37 -16.84 31.88
C PHE A 39 -2.81 -15.73 32.84
N SER A 40 -2.46 -15.87 34.11
CA SER A 40 -2.81 -14.91 35.17
C SER A 40 -1.79 -13.80 35.35
N LYS A 41 -0.61 -13.90 34.73
CA LYS A 41 0.48 -12.92 34.81
C LYS A 41 1.09 -12.67 33.43
N ALA A 42 1.62 -11.47 33.22
CA ALA A 42 2.48 -11.16 32.09
C ALA A 42 3.74 -12.03 32.11
N GLY A 43 4.36 -12.22 30.94
CA GLY A 43 5.60 -12.97 30.83
C GLY A 43 5.76 -13.63 29.47
N ILE A 44 6.52 -14.70 29.45
CA ILE A 44 6.79 -15.51 28.26
C ILE A 44 5.93 -16.78 28.34
N CYS A 45 5.32 -17.17 27.21
CA CYS A 45 4.59 -18.42 27.11
C CYS A 45 5.54 -19.61 27.32
N PRO A 46 5.26 -20.53 28.25
CA PRO A 46 6.14 -21.67 28.52
C PRO A 46 6.12 -22.74 27.42
N HIS A 47 5.28 -22.59 26.39
CA HIS A 47 5.12 -23.57 25.31
C HIS A 47 5.78 -23.15 24.00
N CYS A 48 5.76 -21.86 23.69
CA CYS A 48 6.26 -21.32 22.41
C CYS A 48 7.27 -20.17 22.59
N GLU A 49 7.58 -19.81 23.83
CA GLU A 49 8.54 -18.76 24.18
C GLU A 49 8.19 -17.34 23.67
N MET A 50 6.97 -17.14 23.15
CA MET A 50 6.49 -15.81 22.77
C MET A 50 6.04 -15.00 23.99
N THR A 51 6.19 -13.68 23.94
CA THR A 51 5.64 -12.76 24.95
C THR A 51 4.12 -12.85 24.98
N LEU A 52 3.55 -13.04 26.16
CA LEU A 52 2.11 -13.08 26.38
C LEU A 52 1.50 -11.68 26.18
N LEU A 53 0.35 -11.63 25.50
CA LEU A 53 -0.44 -10.42 25.31
C LEU A 53 -1.47 -10.32 26.43
N SER A 54 -1.76 -9.12 26.91
CA SER A 54 -2.99 -8.91 27.67
C SER A 54 -4.21 -9.17 26.78
N LYS A 55 -5.34 -9.55 27.37
CA LYS A 55 -6.60 -9.73 26.63
C LYS A 55 -7.01 -8.43 25.91
N ASP A 56 -6.78 -7.27 26.54
CA ASP A 56 -7.01 -5.96 25.93
C ASP A 56 -6.08 -5.69 24.71
N GLU A 57 -4.85 -6.20 24.73
CA GLU A 57 -3.91 -6.11 23.60
C GLU A 57 -4.27 -7.09 22.47
N LYS A 58 -4.84 -8.26 22.78
CA LYS A 58 -5.36 -9.20 21.77
C LYS A 58 -6.64 -8.67 21.11
N GLU A 59 -7.48 -7.97 21.87
CA GLU A 59 -8.73 -7.37 21.39
C GLU A 59 -8.53 -6.00 20.74
N ARG A 60 -7.36 -5.36 20.93
CA ARG A 60 -6.97 -4.20 20.14
C ARG A 60 -6.81 -4.64 18.68
N PRO A 61 -7.54 -4.04 17.73
CA PRO A 61 -7.25 -4.27 16.33
C PRO A 61 -5.79 -3.87 16.09
N VAL A 62 -4.96 -4.83 15.67
CA VAL A 62 -3.65 -4.53 15.09
C VAL A 62 -3.94 -3.55 13.97
N LYS A 63 -3.53 -2.29 14.13
CA LYS A 63 -3.56 -1.32 13.04
C LYS A 63 -2.56 -1.85 12.01
N GLU A 64 -3.01 -2.69 11.08
CA GLU A 64 -2.27 -2.93 9.85
C GLU A 64 -1.98 -1.56 9.27
N GLN A 65 -0.70 -1.23 9.15
CA GLN A 65 -0.28 0.04 8.61
C GLN A 65 -0.79 0.12 7.18
N GLN A 66 -1.75 1.01 6.95
CA GLN A 66 -2.46 1.11 5.68
C GLN A 66 -1.47 1.40 4.55
N THR A 67 -1.38 0.51 3.55
CA THR A 67 -0.49 0.69 2.39
C THR A 67 -0.78 2.03 1.71
N THR A 68 0.27 2.79 1.45
CA THR A 68 0.21 4.14 0.86
C THR A 68 0.65 4.12 -0.60
N VAL A 69 -0.05 4.88 -1.45
CA VAL A 69 0.26 4.99 -2.88
C VAL A 69 0.39 6.46 -3.28
N CYS A 70 1.59 6.83 -3.72
CA CYS A 70 1.86 8.12 -4.34
C CYS A 70 1.53 8.05 -5.83
N PHE A 71 0.56 8.85 -6.26
CA PHE A 71 0.23 9.05 -7.66
C PHE A 71 0.93 10.32 -8.16
N TYR A 72 2.03 10.17 -8.89
CA TYR A 72 2.71 11.31 -9.49
C TYR A 72 2.03 11.73 -10.79
N LEU A 73 1.47 12.93 -10.81
CA LEU A 73 0.72 13.53 -11.91
C LEU A 73 1.47 14.75 -12.47
N TYR A 74 1.21 15.08 -13.72
CA TYR A 74 1.84 16.19 -14.43
C TYR A 74 0.90 16.74 -15.52
N ASN A 75 1.25 17.90 -16.08
CA ASN A 75 0.47 18.48 -17.19
C ASN A 75 0.50 17.55 -18.41
N GLY A 76 -0.66 17.23 -18.96
CA GLY A 76 -0.79 16.25 -20.03
C GLY A 76 -0.83 14.81 -19.54
N VAL A 77 -1.03 14.52 -18.26
CA VAL A 77 -1.26 13.13 -17.82
C VAL A 77 -2.54 12.56 -18.43
N GLU A 78 -2.53 11.30 -18.87
CA GLU A 78 -3.71 10.60 -19.41
C GLU A 78 -4.69 10.25 -18.28
N VAL A 79 -5.97 10.62 -18.42
CA VAL A 79 -6.92 10.58 -17.30
C VAL A 79 -7.15 9.16 -16.81
N LEU A 80 -7.42 8.24 -17.74
CA LEU A 80 -7.78 6.87 -17.37
C LEU A 80 -6.57 6.05 -16.93
N ASP A 81 -5.35 6.45 -17.32
CA ASP A 81 -4.12 5.81 -16.84
C ASP A 81 -3.99 5.90 -15.33
N PHE A 82 -4.39 7.02 -14.71
CA PHE A 82 -4.36 7.17 -13.26
C PHE A 82 -5.71 6.90 -12.60
N ALA A 83 -6.83 7.30 -13.20
CA ALA A 83 -8.14 7.16 -12.56
C ALA A 83 -8.52 5.69 -12.36
N GLY A 84 -8.22 4.82 -13.34
CA GLY A 84 -8.49 3.38 -13.23
C GLY A 84 -7.77 2.72 -12.05
N PRO A 85 -6.42 2.77 -11.99
CA PRO A 85 -5.66 2.26 -10.85
C PRO A 85 -6.00 2.93 -9.52
N MET A 86 -6.32 4.23 -9.52
CA MET A 86 -6.70 4.97 -8.32
C MET A 86 -7.96 4.37 -7.69
N GLU A 87 -8.96 4.06 -8.51
CA GLU A 87 -10.19 3.42 -8.07
C GLU A 87 -9.91 2.02 -7.49
N VAL A 88 -9.09 1.22 -8.16
CA VAL A 88 -8.68 -0.12 -7.69
C VAL A 88 -8.00 -0.05 -6.32
N PHE A 89 -7.01 0.84 -6.15
CA PHE A 89 -6.28 0.95 -4.89
C PHE A 89 -7.14 1.53 -3.76
N SER A 90 -8.01 2.50 -4.06
CA SER A 90 -8.97 3.05 -3.12
C SER A 90 -9.92 1.97 -2.58
N TYR A 91 -10.55 1.19 -3.46
CA TYR A 91 -11.42 0.09 -3.05
C TYR A 91 -10.68 -1.07 -2.39
N ALA A 92 -9.40 -1.26 -2.69
CA ALA A 92 -8.54 -2.18 -1.96
C ALA A 92 -8.19 -1.68 -0.54
N GLY A 93 -8.62 -0.48 -0.15
CA GLY A 93 -8.36 0.12 1.16
C GLY A 93 -6.96 0.69 1.30
N PHE A 94 -6.25 0.99 0.21
CA PHE A 94 -4.97 1.71 0.26
C PHE A 94 -5.21 3.20 0.45
N LYS A 95 -4.26 3.90 1.07
CA LYS A 95 -4.26 5.36 1.17
C LYS A 95 -3.59 5.95 -0.07
N VAL A 96 -4.40 6.45 -1.00
CA VAL A 96 -3.92 7.10 -2.23
C VAL A 96 -3.79 8.60 -1.99
N PHE A 97 -2.70 9.22 -2.48
CA PHE A 97 -2.55 10.67 -2.52
C PHE A 97 -1.87 11.10 -3.83
N THR A 98 -2.17 12.32 -4.27
CA THR A 98 -1.66 12.87 -5.53
C THR A 98 -0.51 13.83 -5.31
N VAL A 99 0.52 13.73 -6.15
CA VAL A 99 1.70 14.60 -6.11
C VAL A 99 1.97 15.15 -7.50
N SER A 100 2.36 16.42 -7.61
CA SER A 100 2.94 16.96 -8.84
C SER A 100 4.20 17.76 -8.53
N LYS A 101 4.86 18.34 -9.55
CA LYS A 101 5.98 19.26 -9.32
C LYS A 101 5.62 20.40 -8.38
N THR A 102 4.43 21.00 -8.55
CA THR A 102 3.93 22.09 -7.71
C THR A 102 2.50 21.79 -7.23
N LYS A 103 1.85 22.72 -6.53
CA LYS A 103 0.42 22.61 -6.22
C LYS A 103 -0.49 23.29 -7.24
N GLU A 104 0.09 23.84 -8.31
CA GLU A 104 -0.68 24.50 -9.35
C GLU A 104 -1.60 23.49 -10.07
N PRO A 105 -2.81 23.92 -10.50
CA PRO A 105 -3.71 23.05 -11.22
C PRO A 105 -3.07 22.51 -12.50
N LEU A 106 -3.14 21.19 -12.66
CA LEU A 106 -2.73 20.50 -13.87
C LEU A 106 -3.91 20.44 -14.84
N ILE A 107 -3.61 20.50 -16.13
CA ILE A 107 -4.53 20.07 -17.19
C ILE A 107 -4.02 18.73 -17.68
N SER A 108 -4.89 17.73 -17.74
CA SER A 108 -4.60 16.43 -18.37
C SER A 108 -4.43 16.58 -19.89
N GLN A 109 -4.87 15.64 -20.70
CA GLN A 109 -4.92 15.71 -22.17
C GLN A 109 -5.91 16.77 -22.72
N GLY A 110 -6.00 17.95 -22.10
CA GLY A 110 -6.88 19.05 -22.48
C GLY A 110 -8.33 18.97 -21.98
N ILE A 111 -8.67 17.93 -21.19
CA ILE A 111 -10.08 17.58 -20.90
C ILE A 111 -10.48 17.68 -19.43
N LEU A 112 -9.52 17.61 -18.50
CA LEU A 112 -9.79 17.59 -17.05
C LEU A 112 -8.73 18.41 -16.32
N LYS A 113 -9.20 19.29 -15.41
CA LYS A 113 -8.35 20.02 -14.46
C LYS A 113 -8.22 19.22 -13.17
N ILE A 114 -7.00 19.09 -12.67
CA ILE A 114 -6.65 18.31 -11.47
C ILE A 114 -5.86 19.22 -10.53
N ILE A 115 -6.20 19.22 -9.24
CA ILE A 115 -5.43 19.93 -8.20
C ILE A 115 -4.71 18.86 -7.38
N PRO A 116 -3.37 18.77 -7.43
CA PRO A 116 -2.63 17.78 -6.67
C PRO A 116 -2.65 18.13 -5.17
N GLU A 117 -2.69 17.12 -4.31
CA GLU A 117 -2.70 17.30 -2.85
C GLU A 117 -1.33 17.79 -2.34
N TYR A 118 -0.26 17.26 -2.92
CA TYR A 118 1.12 17.59 -2.57
C TYR A 118 1.94 18.03 -3.77
N SER A 119 3.02 18.76 -3.48
CA SER A 119 4.12 18.99 -4.40
C SER A 119 5.28 18.03 -4.11
N ILE A 120 6.27 17.96 -5.00
CA ILE A 120 7.51 17.21 -4.72
C ILE A 120 8.24 17.72 -3.46
N ALA A 121 8.04 18.99 -3.07
CA ALA A 121 8.69 19.60 -1.91
C ALA A 121 8.09 19.15 -0.56
N ASP A 122 6.82 18.75 -0.51
CA ASP A 122 6.09 18.47 0.73
C ASP A 122 5.34 17.12 0.73
N ALA A 123 5.47 16.33 -0.33
CA ALA A 123 4.85 15.01 -0.38
C ALA A 123 5.42 14.06 0.68
N PRO A 124 4.57 13.27 1.36
CA PRO A 124 5.01 12.21 2.27
C PRO A 124 5.63 11.01 1.54
N LEU A 125 6.37 10.17 2.25
CA LEU A 125 6.84 8.88 1.72
C LEU A 125 5.64 7.96 1.42
N ALA A 126 5.82 7.04 0.47
CA ALA A 126 4.81 6.05 0.10
C ALA A 126 5.43 4.66 -0.08
N ASP A 127 4.64 3.63 0.20
CA ASP A 127 5.00 2.24 -0.07
C ASP A 127 5.04 1.95 -1.57
N ILE A 128 4.09 2.53 -2.32
CA ILE A 128 3.97 2.36 -3.76
C ILE A 128 4.10 3.72 -4.46
N PHE A 129 4.94 3.78 -5.48
CA PHE A 129 5.10 4.96 -6.33
C PHE A 129 4.57 4.68 -7.74
N ALA A 130 3.53 5.41 -8.14
CA ALA A 130 2.82 5.21 -9.40
C ALA A 130 3.02 6.38 -10.37
N VAL A 131 3.34 6.05 -11.64
CA VAL A 131 3.51 7.00 -12.75
C VAL A 131 2.70 6.57 -13.97
N PHE A 132 2.30 7.55 -14.78
CA PHE A 132 1.28 7.37 -15.82
C PHE A 132 1.76 7.94 -17.14
N GLY A 133 1.11 7.55 -18.24
CA GLY A 133 1.39 8.08 -19.57
C GLY A 133 0.66 9.38 -19.86
N GLY A 134 0.67 9.74 -21.14
CA GLY A 134 0.27 11.06 -21.64
C GLY A 134 1.48 11.77 -22.23
N ASN A 135 1.65 13.06 -21.91
CA ASN A 135 2.83 13.85 -22.29
C ASN A 135 4.00 13.56 -21.32
N ASP A 136 4.43 12.30 -21.26
CA ASP A 136 5.38 11.83 -20.25
C ASP A 136 6.71 12.58 -20.25
N GLU A 137 7.11 13.19 -21.36
CA GLU A 137 8.28 14.05 -21.49
C GLU A 137 8.29 15.20 -20.46
N VAL A 138 7.11 15.71 -20.07
CA VAL A 138 6.96 16.77 -19.06
C VAL A 138 7.55 16.35 -17.71
N ALA A 139 7.45 15.06 -17.37
CA ALA A 139 8.00 14.49 -16.15
C ALA A 139 9.36 13.82 -16.38
N ALA A 140 9.50 13.10 -17.50
CA ALA A 140 10.65 12.28 -17.84
C ALA A 140 11.91 13.12 -18.13
N ASP A 141 11.74 14.32 -18.69
CA ASP A 141 12.84 15.23 -19.04
C ASP A 141 13.05 16.34 -18.00
N ASP A 142 12.27 16.37 -16.91
CA ASP A 142 12.47 17.30 -15.80
C ASP A 142 13.49 16.73 -14.79
N PRO A 143 14.72 17.29 -14.69
CA PRO A 143 15.75 16.75 -13.83
C PRO A 143 15.42 16.83 -12.34
N GLU A 144 14.61 17.80 -11.92
CA GLU A 144 14.19 17.96 -10.53
C GLU A 144 13.23 16.84 -10.12
N VAL A 145 12.29 16.52 -11.01
CA VAL A 145 11.34 15.41 -10.84
C VAL A 145 12.08 14.07 -10.80
N ILE A 146 13.00 13.83 -11.74
CA ILE A 146 13.76 12.58 -11.77
C ILE A 146 14.67 12.44 -10.54
N ALA A 147 15.31 13.51 -10.08
CA ALA A 147 16.10 13.50 -8.85
C ALA A 147 15.24 13.17 -7.63
N TRP A 148 14.02 13.73 -7.58
CA TRP A 148 13.05 13.47 -6.53
C TRP A 148 12.53 12.03 -6.51
N ILE A 149 12.28 11.42 -7.68
CA ILE A 149 11.92 9.98 -7.76
C ILE A 149 13.07 9.13 -7.20
N LYS A 150 14.31 9.40 -7.61
CA LYS A 150 15.49 8.67 -7.15
C LYS A 150 15.71 8.79 -5.64
N SER A 151 15.46 9.96 -5.04
CA SER A 151 15.66 10.16 -3.61
C SER A 151 14.68 9.37 -2.73
N ARG A 152 13.53 8.96 -3.30
CA ARG A 152 12.51 8.15 -2.62
C ARG A 152 12.75 6.64 -2.71
N ASP A 153 13.77 6.21 -3.45
CA ASP A 153 13.93 4.79 -3.80
C ASP A 153 14.00 3.89 -2.56
N GLN A 154 14.82 4.24 -1.57
CA GLN A 154 15.01 3.42 -0.37
C GLN A 154 13.72 3.21 0.44
N ALA A 155 12.76 4.14 0.36
CA ALA A 155 11.48 4.05 1.07
C ALA A 155 10.36 3.39 0.23
N THR A 156 10.58 3.21 -1.08
CA THR A 156 9.55 2.73 -2.00
C THR A 156 9.63 1.20 -2.14
N LEU A 157 8.59 0.51 -1.68
CA LEU A 157 8.49 -0.95 -1.75
C LEU A 157 8.11 -1.46 -3.14
N SER A 158 7.35 -0.67 -3.92
CA SER A 158 7.00 -1.04 -5.29
C SER A 158 6.82 0.17 -6.20
N TYR A 159 7.23 0.03 -7.46
CA TYR A 159 6.90 0.98 -8.53
C TYR A 159 5.83 0.41 -9.44
N PHE A 160 4.94 1.28 -9.88
CA PHE A 160 3.85 0.96 -10.79
C PHE A 160 3.85 1.95 -11.96
N SER A 161 3.84 1.49 -13.20
CA SER A 161 3.66 2.37 -14.36
C SER A 161 2.53 1.95 -15.27
N VAL A 162 1.87 2.95 -15.85
CA VAL A 162 0.89 2.77 -16.92
C VAL A 162 1.35 3.47 -18.18
N CYS A 163 1.11 2.82 -19.33
CA CYS A 163 1.33 3.40 -20.65
C CYS A 163 2.77 3.92 -20.79
N THR A 164 2.96 5.17 -21.22
CA THR A 164 4.26 5.82 -21.35
C THR A 164 4.87 6.28 -20.02
N GLY A 165 4.21 6.08 -18.88
CA GLY A 165 4.82 6.28 -17.55
C GLY A 165 6.09 5.44 -17.34
N ALA A 166 6.27 4.36 -18.11
CA ALA A 166 7.52 3.60 -18.14
C ALA A 166 8.75 4.45 -18.54
N PHE A 167 8.61 5.51 -19.36
CA PHE A 167 9.71 6.40 -19.71
C PHE A 167 10.21 7.22 -18.50
N ILE A 168 9.32 7.57 -17.58
CA ILE A 168 9.68 8.25 -16.33
C ILE A 168 10.53 7.32 -15.45
N LEU A 169 10.12 6.05 -15.29
CA LEU A 169 10.91 5.06 -14.56
C LEU A 169 12.25 4.74 -15.26
N SER A 170 12.26 4.75 -16.59
CA SER A 170 13.49 4.60 -17.40
C SER A 170 14.49 5.69 -17.09
N LYS A 171 14.07 6.97 -17.06
CA LYS A 171 14.94 8.12 -16.73
C LYS A 171 15.42 8.11 -15.29
N ALA A 172 14.62 7.53 -14.38
CA ALA A 172 15.02 7.23 -13.02
C ALA A 172 16.06 6.09 -12.92
N GLY A 173 16.36 5.37 -14.01
CA GLY A 173 17.33 4.27 -14.06
C GLY A 173 16.77 2.94 -13.53
N LEU A 174 15.46 2.85 -13.33
CA LEU A 174 14.81 1.73 -12.64
C LEU A 174 14.54 0.53 -13.54
N LEU A 175 14.59 0.70 -14.87
CA LEU A 175 14.18 -0.36 -15.83
C LEU A 175 15.35 -1.17 -16.40
N ASN A 176 16.59 -0.88 -16.01
CA ASN A 176 17.78 -1.54 -16.55
C ASN A 176 17.75 -3.06 -16.30
N ASN A 177 18.04 -3.85 -17.34
CA ASN A 177 18.09 -5.32 -17.28
C ASN A 177 16.77 -6.00 -16.86
N LEU A 178 15.64 -5.30 -16.93
CA LEU A 178 14.32 -5.86 -16.60
C LEU A 178 13.53 -6.25 -17.86
N GLN A 179 12.51 -7.08 -17.67
CA GLN A 179 11.47 -7.25 -18.69
C GLN A 179 10.36 -6.25 -18.42
N VAL A 180 9.98 -5.45 -19.41
CA VAL A 180 9.00 -4.36 -19.21
C VAL A 180 8.02 -4.31 -20.37
N THR A 181 6.88 -3.65 -20.18
CA THR A 181 5.95 -3.28 -21.26
C THR A 181 5.63 -1.78 -21.17
N THR A 182 5.02 -1.25 -22.22
CA THR A 182 4.52 0.13 -22.28
C THR A 182 3.38 0.21 -23.30
N PHE A 183 2.91 1.41 -23.62
CA PHE A 183 1.94 1.63 -24.69
C PHE A 183 2.42 1.02 -26.01
N HIS A 184 1.52 0.36 -26.74
CA HIS A 184 1.89 -0.42 -27.93
C HIS A 184 2.62 0.39 -28.99
N ARG A 185 2.28 1.68 -29.15
CA ARG A 185 2.95 2.58 -30.10
C ARG A 185 4.34 3.04 -29.63
N SER A 186 4.64 2.89 -28.34
CA SER A 186 5.88 3.38 -27.72
C SER A 186 6.89 2.28 -27.42
N ILE A 187 6.58 1.01 -27.75
CA ILE A 187 7.47 -0.13 -27.51
C ILE A 187 8.86 0.09 -28.13
N GLU A 188 8.91 0.47 -29.40
CA GLU A 188 10.18 0.65 -30.11
C GLU A 188 10.97 1.84 -29.58
N HIS A 189 10.26 2.89 -29.13
CA HIS A 189 10.89 4.05 -28.50
C HIS A 189 11.48 3.68 -27.13
N LEU A 190 10.77 2.91 -26.31
CA LEU A 190 11.27 2.48 -25.00
C LEU A 190 12.46 1.53 -25.15
N GLN A 191 12.43 0.63 -26.15
CA GLN A 191 13.54 -0.28 -26.44
C GLN A 191 14.81 0.47 -26.84
N LYS A 192 14.67 1.59 -27.57
CA LYS A 192 15.79 2.49 -27.89
C LYS A 192 16.26 3.27 -26.66
N ALA A 193 15.34 3.72 -25.81
CA ALA A 193 15.65 4.49 -24.60
C ALA A 193 16.34 3.65 -23.52
N VAL A 194 16.02 2.35 -23.42
CA VAL A 194 16.64 1.42 -22.46
C VAL A 194 17.06 0.13 -23.17
N PRO A 195 18.19 0.13 -23.90
CA PRO A 195 18.65 -1.04 -24.66
C PRO A 195 18.93 -2.28 -23.81
N SER A 196 19.20 -2.09 -22.51
CA SER A 196 19.42 -3.17 -21.54
C SER A 196 18.13 -3.86 -21.09
N ALA A 197 16.97 -3.21 -21.25
CA ALA A 197 15.68 -3.80 -20.92
C ALA A 197 15.14 -4.64 -22.08
N ARG A 198 14.42 -5.71 -21.75
CA ARG A 198 13.64 -6.47 -22.72
C ARG A 198 12.21 -5.91 -22.77
N VAL A 199 11.88 -5.13 -23.80
CA VAL A 199 10.55 -4.54 -23.92
C VAL A 199 9.60 -5.50 -24.65
N LEU A 200 8.56 -5.96 -23.95
CA LEU A 200 7.61 -6.96 -24.41
C LEU A 200 6.41 -6.31 -25.11
N LYS A 201 6.02 -6.88 -26.25
CA LYS A 201 4.80 -6.55 -26.99
C LYS A 201 3.67 -7.48 -26.54
N ASN A 202 2.41 -7.07 -26.75
CA ASN A 202 1.21 -7.89 -26.51
C ASN A 202 1.07 -8.41 -25.07
N THR A 203 1.64 -7.71 -24.09
CA THR A 203 1.56 -8.05 -22.67
C THR A 203 0.88 -6.93 -21.92
N ARG A 204 -0.19 -7.24 -21.16
CA ARG A 204 -0.95 -6.22 -20.42
C ARG A 204 -0.13 -5.61 -19.28
N TYR A 205 0.57 -6.45 -18.51
CA TYR A 205 1.50 -5.99 -17.49
C TYR A 205 2.65 -6.96 -17.30
N VAL A 206 3.78 -6.45 -16.82
CA VAL A 206 4.96 -7.24 -16.46
C VAL A 206 5.35 -6.89 -15.02
N ASP A 207 5.42 -7.90 -14.15
CA ASP A 207 5.83 -7.79 -12.76
C ASP A 207 7.25 -8.37 -12.59
N ASN A 208 8.21 -7.53 -12.16
CA ASN A 208 9.59 -7.91 -11.84
C ASN A 208 9.83 -7.95 -10.31
N GLY A 209 8.80 -8.28 -9.52
CA GLY A 209 8.87 -8.20 -8.07
C GLY A 209 8.66 -6.76 -7.59
N ARG A 210 9.69 -5.92 -7.67
CA ARG A 210 9.59 -4.52 -7.18
C ARG A 210 8.93 -3.57 -8.17
N ILE A 211 9.00 -3.86 -9.46
CA ILE A 211 8.58 -2.94 -10.52
C ILE A 211 7.55 -3.63 -11.40
N ILE A 212 6.36 -3.03 -11.47
CA ILE A 212 5.27 -3.43 -12.34
C ILE A 212 5.11 -2.37 -13.42
N THR A 213 5.25 -2.79 -14.68
CA THR A 213 4.96 -1.94 -15.84
C THR A 213 3.73 -2.46 -16.54
N THR A 214 2.85 -1.57 -16.99
CA THR A 214 1.61 -1.95 -17.69
C THR A 214 1.55 -1.28 -19.06
N ALA A 215 0.78 -1.88 -19.97
CA ALA A 215 0.53 -1.33 -21.30
C ALA A 215 -0.42 -0.12 -21.22
N GLY A 216 -1.12 0.21 -22.31
CA GLY A 216 -1.98 1.39 -22.33
C GLY A 216 -3.24 1.28 -21.47
N ILE A 217 -3.61 2.39 -20.85
CA ILE A 217 -4.98 2.74 -20.40
C ILE A 217 -5.62 1.63 -19.56
N SER A 218 -6.45 0.77 -20.17
CA SER A 218 -7.16 -0.31 -19.46
C SER A 218 -6.24 -1.33 -18.81
N ALA A 219 -5.03 -1.52 -19.34
CA ALA A 219 -4.06 -2.46 -18.76
C ALA A 219 -3.57 -2.01 -17.38
N GLY A 220 -3.65 -0.72 -17.07
CA GLY A 220 -3.37 -0.18 -15.75
C GLY A 220 -4.33 -0.72 -14.68
N ILE A 221 -5.61 -0.89 -15.01
CA ILE A 221 -6.61 -1.46 -14.08
C ILE A 221 -6.23 -2.90 -13.71
N ASP A 222 -5.90 -3.71 -14.71
CA ASP A 222 -5.50 -5.11 -14.47
C ASP A 222 -4.19 -5.23 -13.71
N GLY A 223 -3.20 -4.38 -14.01
CA GLY A 223 -1.94 -4.33 -13.28
C GLY A 223 -2.14 -3.90 -11.82
N ALA A 224 -3.05 -2.95 -11.56
CA ALA A 224 -3.38 -2.53 -10.21
C ALA A 224 -4.08 -3.67 -9.44
N LEU A 225 -5.02 -4.38 -10.07
CA LEU A 225 -5.67 -5.55 -9.47
C LEU A 225 -4.67 -6.68 -9.22
N HIS A 226 -3.70 -6.89 -10.10
CA HIS A 226 -2.58 -7.80 -9.88
C HIS A 226 -1.75 -7.39 -8.66
N LEU A 227 -1.41 -6.10 -8.51
CA LEU A 227 -0.67 -5.61 -7.35
C LEU A 227 -1.48 -5.77 -6.05
N VAL A 228 -2.80 -5.54 -6.08
CA VAL A 228 -3.69 -5.84 -4.96
C VAL A 228 -3.66 -7.33 -4.64
N ALA A 229 -3.76 -8.21 -5.64
CA ALA A 229 -3.72 -9.66 -5.45
C ALA A 229 -2.39 -10.11 -4.82
N LYS A 230 -1.28 -9.49 -5.21
CA LYS A 230 0.05 -9.75 -4.68
C LYS A 230 0.21 -9.35 -3.22
N LEU A 231 -0.38 -8.23 -2.81
CA LEU A 231 -0.22 -7.68 -1.46
C LEU A 231 -1.28 -8.16 -0.47
N LYS A 232 -2.52 -8.39 -0.94
CA LYS A 232 -3.69 -8.70 -0.10
C LYS A 232 -4.37 -10.03 -0.48
N GLY A 233 -3.82 -10.77 -1.45
CA GLY A 233 -4.36 -12.05 -1.91
C GLY A 233 -5.39 -11.91 -3.04
N LYS A 234 -5.51 -12.97 -3.85
CA LYS A 234 -6.40 -13.01 -5.03
C LYS A 234 -7.88 -12.71 -4.67
N GLU A 235 -8.35 -13.17 -3.51
CA GLU A 235 -9.73 -12.92 -3.08
C GLU A 235 -10.03 -11.43 -2.90
N ALA A 236 -9.09 -10.66 -2.34
CA ALA A 236 -9.24 -9.21 -2.18
C ALA A 236 -9.34 -8.51 -3.54
N ALA A 237 -8.47 -8.86 -4.50
CA ALA A 237 -8.54 -8.32 -5.84
C ALA A 237 -9.85 -8.67 -6.56
N MET A 238 -10.35 -9.89 -6.42
CA MET A 238 -11.65 -10.30 -6.97
C MET A 238 -12.82 -9.50 -6.37
N LYS A 239 -12.81 -9.25 -5.06
CA LYS A 239 -13.82 -8.41 -4.40
C LYS A 239 -13.79 -6.97 -4.91
N VAL A 240 -12.59 -6.40 -5.10
CA VAL A 240 -12.43 -5.06 -5.69
C VAL A 240 -12.97 -5.02 -7.11
N ALA A 241 -12.57 -5.97 -7.97
CA ALA A 241 -13.06 -6.05 -9.34
C ALA A 241 -14.60 -6.19 -9.38
N GLN A 242 -15.17 -7.04 -8.52
CA GLN A 242 -16.62 -7.19 -8.40
C GLN A 242 -17.31 -5.89 -7.94
N HIS A 243 -16.75 -5.19 -6.96
CA HIS A 243 -17.30 -3.94 -6.47
C HIS A 243 -17.29 -2.82 -7.52
N MET A 244 -16.26 -2.81 -8.37
CA MET A 244 -16.15 -1.90 -9.51
C MET A 244 -17.00 -2.33 -10.72
N GLU A 245 -17.70 -3.46 -10.64
CA GLU A 245 -18.36 -4.12 -11.78
C GLU A 245 -17.42 -4.36 -12.97
N TYR A 246 -16.13 -4.59 -12.69
CA TYR A 246 -15.10 -4.83 -13.69
C TYR A 246 -15.02 -6.33 -14.03
N ASP A 247 -15.88 -6.75 -14.95
CA ASP A 247 -16.08 -8.15 -15.37
C ASP A 247 -14.94 -8.75 -16.21
N LYS A 248 -13.98 -7.93 -16.65
CA LYS A 248 -12.85 -8.35 -17.51
C LYS A 248 -11.61 -8.81 -16.75
N TYR A 249 -11.61 -8.80 -15.42
CA TYR A 249 -10.42 -9.15 -14.65
C TYR A 249 -10.05 -10.63 -14.83
N GLN A 250 -8.85 -10.88 -15.36
CA GLN A 250 -8.24 -12.20 -15.46
C GLN A 250 -6.95 -12.23 -14.61
N PRO A 251 -6.91 -12.96 -13.47
CA PRO A 251 -5.83 -12.89 -12.48
C PRO A 251 -4.40 -13.24 -12.93
N ASP A 252 -4.23 -13.77 -14.14
CA ASP A 252 -2.93 -14.25 -14.63
C ASP A 252 -2.66 -13.84 -16.09
N GLN A 253 -3.27 -12.73 -16.55
CA GLN A 253 -3.16 -12.24 -17.94
C GLN A 253 -1.88 -11.43 -18.24
N GLY A 254 -1.07 -11.14 -17.21
CA GLY A 254 0.24 -10.51 -17.36
C GLY A 254 1.40 -11.49 -17.16
N LEU A 255 2.62 -11.00 -17.35
CA LEU A 255 3.84 -11.77 -17.11
C LEU A 255 4.37 -11.49 -15.70
N VAL A 256 4.60 -12.53 -14.92
CA VAL A 256 5.35 -12.45 -13.66
C VAL A 256 6.74 -13.04 -13.88
N VAL A 257 7.77 -12.21 -13.77
CA VAL A 257 9.17 -12.62 -13.89
C VAL A 257 9.60 -13.23 -12.56
N ARG A 258 10.00 -14.50 -12.57
CA ARG A 258 10.50 -15.23 -11.41
C ARG A 258 12.02 -15.22 -11.37
#